data_AF-A0A8B3CE26-F1
#
_entry.id   AF-A0A8B3CE26-F1
#
_cell.length_a   1.000
_cell.length_b   1.000
_cell.length_c   1.000
_cell.angle_alpha   90.00
_cell.angle_beta   90.00
_cell.angle_gamma   90.00
#
_symmetry.space_group_name_H-M   'P 1'
#
loop_
_entity.id
_entity.type
_entity.pdbx_description
1 polymer ?
#
loop_
_entity_poly.entity_id
_entity_poly.type
_entity_poly.pdbx_seq_one_letter_code
_entity_poly.pdbx_strand_id
1 'polypeptide(L)'
;MNANTIIHILSAPNSLCLFDEPDSHIHIARKDELKELINTENRYSIVTTHSPVFVNCLCDENIRYLKDGKIEDLERSKKLSLLSGGGISIFEGSLILGTKKILVVEGPYDKKYLEKAISIFAKRNSKYKALKQIAIIPAGSAGNAKTMYDDVLSKQVDGLELIAFLFDYDKGGLEGWKILAI
;
A
#
# COMPACT_ATOMS: atom_id res chain seq x y z
N MET A 1 -22.97 24.35 -5.46
CA MET A 1 -23.74 23.14 -5.10
C MET A 1 -23.94 23.15 -3.59
N ASN A 2 -25.17 23.12 -3.08
CA ASN A 2 -25.43 23.20 -1.63
C ASN A 2 -24.95 21.89 -0.96
N ALA A 3 -24.35 21.96 0.23
CA ALA A 3 -23.89 20.77 0.98
C ALA A 3 -24.99 19.72 1.13
N ASN A 4 -26.24 20.17 1.27
CA ASN A 4 -27.42 19.30 1.35
C ASN A 4 -27.66 18.48 0.09
N THR A 5 -27.33 19.00 -1.10
CA THR A 5 -27.47 18.29 -2.37
C THR A 5 -26.45 17.15 -2.49
N ILE A 6 -25.22 17.37 -2.03
CA ILE A 6 -24.16 16.36 -2.04
C ILE A 6 -24.53 15.22 -1.09
N ILE A 7 -24.91 15.55 0.15
CA ILE A 7 -25.32 14.57 1.16
C ILE A 7 -26.54 13.78 0.66
N HIS A 8 -27.49 14.43 0.02
CA HIS A 8 -28.67 13.76 -0.53
C HIS A 8 -28.31 12.78 -1.65
N ILE A 9 -27.45 13.16 -2.61
CA ILE A 9 -26.99 12.27 -3.69
C ILE A 9 -26.21 11.09 -3.10
N LEU A 10 -25.28 11.36 -2.18
CA LEU A 10 -24.52 10.33 -1.49
C LEU A 10 -25.44 9.41 -0.69
N SER A 11 -26.52 9.90 -0.08
CA SER A 11 -27.44 9.08 0.73
C SER A 11 -28.31 8.11 -0.08
N ALA A 12 -28.42 8.30 -1.40
CA ALA A 12 -29.29 7.49 -2.24
C ALA A 12 -28.71 6.07 -2.48
N PRO A 13 -29.50 4.99 -2.29
CA PRO A 13 -29.03 3.59 -2.31
C PRO A 13 -28.75 3.00 -3.70
N ASN A 14 -28.84 3.79 -4.78
CA ASN A 14 -28.54 3.38 -6.17
C ASN A 14 -27.79 4.50 -6.93
N SER A 15 -26.97 5.27 -6.22
CA SER A 15 -26.19 6.35 -6.83
C SER A 15 -24.91 5.81 -7.49
N LEU A 16 -24.60 6.34 -8.67
CA LEU A 16 -23.27 6.26 -9.27
C LEU A 16 -22.53 7.55 -8.94
N CYS A 17 -21.49 7.45 -8.13
CA CYS A 17 -20.67 8.59 -7.72
C CYS A 17 -19.40 8.65 -8.57
N LEU A 18 -19.13 9.81 -9.18
CA LEU A 18 -17.90 10.06 -9.92
C LEU A 18 -17.05 11.05 -9.11
N PHE A 19 -15.88 10.61 -8.68
CA PHE A 19 -14.94 11.40 -7.92
C PHE A 19 -13.72 11.72 -8.78
N ASP A 20 -13.49 13.00 -9.01
CA ASP A 20 -12.30 13.48 -9.71
C ASP A 20 -11.23 13.88 -8.70
N GLU A 21 -10.12 13.14 -8.65
CA GLU A 21 -9.02 13.32 -7.70
C GLU A 21 -9.46 13.63 -6.23
N PRO A 22 -10.33 12.79 -5.63
CA PRO A 22 -10.89 13.08 -4.30
C PRO A 22 -9.83 13.06 -3.19
N ASP A 23 -8.66 12.45 -3.45
CA ASP A 23 -7.55 12.37 -2.51
C ASP A 23 -6.57 13.56 -2.61
N SER A 24 -6.82 14.49 -3.53
CA SER A 24 -6.06 15.73 -3.62
C SER A 24 -6.16 16.49 -2.30
N HIS A 25 -5.02 16.97 -1.78
CA HIS A 25 -4.92 17.68 -0.50
C HIS A 25 -5.30 16.87 0.76
N ILE A 26 -5.55 15.57 0.65
CA ILE A 26 -5.76 14.69 1.81
C ILE A 26 -4.42 14.14 2.29
N HIS A 27 -4.14 14.33 3.59
CA HIS A 27 -2.95 13.80 4.22
C HIS A 27 -2.87 12.27 4.03
N ILE A 28 -1.67 11.78 3.74
CA ILE A 28 -1.42 10.37 3.39
C ILE A 28 -2.02 9.37 4.38
N ALA A 29 -1.85 9.61 5.69
CA ALA A 29 -2.38 8.77 6.76
C ALA A 29 -3.91 8.63 6.77
N ARG A 30 -4.64 9.52 6.09
CA ARG A 30 -6.11 9.54 6.05
C ARG A 30 -6.68 9.03 4.73
N LYS A 31 -5.84 8.59 3.80
CA LYS A 31 -6.29 8.07 2.50
C LYS A 31 -7.02 6.74 2.63
N ASP A 32 -6.73 5.96 3.67
CA ASP A 32 -7.52 4.77 4.02
C ASP A 32 -8.92 5.14 4.51
N GLU A 33 -9.08 6.19 5.34
CA GLU A 33 -10.40 6.68 5.75
C GLU A 33 -11.24 7.11 4.53
N LEU A 34 -10.61 7.83 3.60
CA LEU A 34 -11.25 8.26 2.35
C LEU A 34 -11.72 7.06 1.53
N LYS A 35 -10.90 6.01 1.43
CA LYS A 35 -11.29 4.77 0.76
C LYS A 35 -12.54 4.17 1.40
N GLU A 36 -12.58 4.05 2.72
CA GLU A 36 -13.74 3.47 3.42
C GLU A 36 -15.01 4.29 3.18
N LEU A 37 -14.90 5.63 3.15
CA LEU A 37 -16.02 6.52 2.82
C LEU A 37 -16.52 6.33 1.37
N ILE A 38 -15.60 6.15 0.42
CA ILE A 38 -15.94 5.94 -1.00
C ILE A 38 -16.50 4.52 -1.24
N ASN A 39 -16.02 3.52 -0.48
CA ASN A 39 -16.39 2.11 -0.59
C ASN A 39 -17.57 1.77 0.34
N THR A 40 -18.67 2.53 0.24
CA THR A 40 -19.90 2.26 1.01
C THR A 40 -20.77 1.22 0.31
N GLU A 41 -21.44 0.37 1.10
CA GLU A 41 -22.39 -0.63 0.59
C GLU A 41 -23.51 0.00 -0.25
N ASN A 42 -23.99 -0.75 -1.25
CA ASN A 42 -25.07 -0.36 -2.17
C ASN A 42 -24.78 0.91 -3.00
N ARG A 43 -23.51 1.19 -3.31
CA ARG A 43 -23.12 2.31 -4.17
C ARG A 43 -22.02 1.91 -5.13
N TYR A 44 -22.05 2.50 -6.32
CA TYR A 44 -20.97 2.38 -7.29
C TYR A 44 -20.18 3.69 -7.32
N SER A 45 -18.86 3.59 -7.18
CA SER A 45 -17.96 4.74 -7.19
C SER A 45 -16.94 4.57 -8.31
N ILE A 46 -16.83 5.59 -9.18
CA ILE A 46 -15.73 5.72 -10.14
C ILE A 46 -14.82 6.82 -9.61
N VAL A 47 -13.53 6.49 -9.48
CA VAL A 47 -12.53 7.40 -8.91
C VAL A 47 -11.40 7.57 -9.91
N THR A 48 -11.04 8.82 -10.21
CA THR A 48 -9.79 9.15 -10.89
C THR A 48 -8.76 9.57 -9.85
N THR A 49 -7.50 9.22 -10.07
CA THR A 49 -6.41 9.71 -9.23
C THR A 49 -5.09 9.57 -9.96
N HIS A 50 -4.21 10.56 -9.78
CA HIS A 50 -2.80 10.48 -10.15
C HIS A 50 -1.92 9.99 -9.00
N SER A 51 -2.48 9.78 -7.80
CA SER A 51 -1.77 9.48 -6.57
C SER A 51 -1.42 7.99 -6.47
N PRO A 52 -0.12 7.62 -6.58
CA PRO A 52 0.30 6.23 -6.45
C PRO A 52 -0.08 5.62 -5.09
N VAL A 53 -0.06 6.46 -4.06
CA VAL A 53 -0.40 6.12 -2.67
C VAL A 53 -1.85 5.71 -2.54
N PHE A 54 -2.75 6.49 -3.14
CA PHE A 54 -4.17 6.21 -3.03
C PHE A 54 -4.54 4.98 -3.85
N VAL A 55 -3.94 4.80 -5.03
CA VAL A 55 -4.02 3.55 -5.79
C VAL A 55 -3.55 2.36 -4.94
N ASN A 56 -2.55 2.56 -4.06
CA ASN A 56 -2.11 1.49 -3.18
C ASN A 56 -3.18 1.09 -2.14
N CYS A 57 -3.91 2.05 -1.58
CA CYS A 57 -5.00 1.81 -0.63
C CYS A 57 -6.19 1.07 -1.29
N LEU A 58 -6.43 1.29 -2.59
CA LEU A 58 -7.57 0.73 -3.33
C LEU A 58 -7.40 -0.77 -3.68
N CYS A 59 -8.52 -1.50 -3.69
CA CYS A 59 -8.57 -2.94 -3.97
C CYS A 59 -8.10 -3.27 -5.40
N ASP A 60 -7.21 -4.27 -5.52
CA ASP A 60 -6.51 -4.64 -6.75
C ASP A 60 -7.40 -4.91 -7.97
N GLU A 61 -8.58 -5.51 -7.76
CA GLU A 61 -9.40 -6.06 -8.84
C GLU A 61 -10.10 -4.97 -9.69
N ASN A 62 -10.24 -3.75 -9.16
CA ASN A 62 -11.00 -2.66 -9.77
C ASN A 62 -10.15 -1.50 -10.33
N ILE A 63 -8.82 -1.63 -10.33
CA ILE A 63 -7.92 -0.57 -10.80
C ILE A 63 -7.67 -0.69 -12.31
N ARG A 64 -8.02 0.35 -13.08
CA ARG A 64 -7.76 0.47 -14.52
C ARG A 64 -6.77 1.59 -14.77
N TYR A 65 -5.71 1.32 -15.54
CA TYR A 65 -4.75 2.34 -15.92
C TYR A 65 -5.17 2.94 -17.26
N LEU A 66 -5.36 4.26 -17.28
CA LEU A 66 -5.77 5.01 -18.46
C LEU A 66 -4.55 5.76 -19.01
N LYS A 67 -4.24 5.53 -20.28
CA LYS A 67 -3.17 6.23 -21.00
C LYS A 67 -3.62 6.51 -22.42
N ASP A 68 -3.45 7.76 -22.87
CA ASP A 68 -3.83 8.21 -24.22
C ASP A 68 -5.27 7.82 -24.62
N GLY A 69 -6.20 7.92 -23.66
CA GLY A 69 -7.62 7.57 -23.85
C GLY A 69 -7.90 6.06 -23.92
N LYS A 70 -6.91 5.20 -23.69
CA LYS A 70 -7.05 3.74 -23.73
C LYS A 70 -6.77 3.13 -22.36
N ILE A 71 -7.52 2.09 -22.03
CA ILE A 71 -7.26 1.27 -20.84
C ILE A 71 -6.17 0.26 -21.20
N GLU A 72 -5.03 0.34 -20.53
CA GLU A 72 -3.97 -0.66 -20.67
C GLU A 72 -4.06 -1.69 -19.52
N ASP A 73 -3.98 -2.96 -19.88
CA ASP A 73 -3.91 -4.04 -18.91
C ASP A 73 -2.47 -4.22 -18.41
N LEU A 74 -2.14 -3.47 -17.36
CA LEU A 74 -0.83 -3.51 -16.72
C LEU A 74 -0.92 -4.19 -15.34
N GLU A 75 0.12 -4.97 -15.03
CA GLU A 75 0.37 -5.44 -13.66
C GLU A 75 0.47 -4.26 -12.70
N ARG A 76 -0.08 -4.41 -11.48
CA ARG A 76 -0.16 -3.34 -10.47
C ARG A 76 1.18 -2.66 -10.19
N SER A 77 2.26 -3.43 -10.08
CA SER A 77 3.61 -2.91 -9.87
C SER A 77 4.07 -1.97 -10.99
N LYS A 78 3.70 -2.27 -12.24
CA LYS A 78 3.99 -1.41 -13.40
C LYS A 78 3.13 -0.14 -13.40
N LYS A 79 1.84 -0.25 -13.04
CA LYS A 79 0.94 0.91 -12.88
C LYS A 79 1.49 1.90 -11.86
N LEU A 80 1.86 1.41 -10.68
CA LEU A 80 2.41 2.21 -9.59
C LEU A 80 3.78 2.84 -9.93
N SER A 81 4.64 2.08 -10.62
CA SER A 81 5.94 2.55 -11.11
C SER A 81 5.82 3.66 -12.15
N LEU A 82 4.83 3.58 -13.05
CA LEU A 82 4.56 4.63 -14.05
C LEU A 82 3.96 5.89 -13.43
N LEU A 83 3.08 5.74 -12.43
CA LEU A 83 2.49 6.89 -11.72
C LEU A 83 3.49 7.64 -10.85
N SER A 84 4.58 6.99 -10.40
CA SER A 84 5.59 7.61 -9.52
C SER A 84 6.73 8.32 -10.26
N GLY A 85 6.75 8.31 -11.60
CA GLY A 85 7.72 9.08 -12.39
C GLY A 85 9.20 8.76 -12.13
N GLY A 86 9.51 7.59 -11.57
CA GLY A 86 10.89 7.23 -11.19
C GLY A 86 11.34 7.74 -9.81
N GLY A 87 10.48 8.41 -9.04
CA GLY A 87 10.74 8.82 -7.66
C GLY A 87 10.57 7.68 -6.65
N ILE A 88 11.42 6.64 -6.77
CA ILE A 88 11.29 5.39 -6.02
C ILE A 88 11.36 5.61 -4.49
N SER A 89 12.16 6.57 -3.99
CA SER A 89 12.32 6.77 -2.53
C SER A 89 11.10 7.39 -1.85
N ILE A 90 10.42 8.34 -2.51
CA ILE A 90 9.20 8.96 -2.00
C ILE A 90 8.05 7.97 -2.10
N PHE A 91 8.01 7.17 -3.18
CA PHE A 91 7.01 6.12 -3.36
C PHE A 91 7.13 5.03 -2.29
N GLU A 92 8.34 4.57 -1.97
CA GLU A 92 8.58 3.61 -0.88
C GLU A 92 8.15 4.18 0.48
N GLY A 93 8.52 5.42 0.81
CA GLY A 93 8.04 6.10 2.02
C GLY A 93 6.52 6.24 2.10
N SER A 94 5.88 6.49 0.95
CA SER A 94 4.44 6.66 0.85
C SER A 94 3.64 5.34 0.85
N LEU A 95 4.26 4.25 0.37
CA LEU A 95 3.72 2.90 0.44
C LEU A 95 3.70 2.40 1.89
N ILE A 96 4.76 2.71 2.63
CA ILE A 96 4.89 2.45 4.07
C ILE A 96 3.78 3.16 4.86
N LEU A 97 3.53 4.43 4.53
CA LEU A 97 2.55 5.28 5.22
C LEU A 97 1.08 4.89 4.97
N GLY A 98 0.79 4.11 3.93
CA GLY A 98 -0.56 3.64 3.60
C GLY A 98 -0.83 2.17 3.95
N THR A 99 0.09 1.48 4.61
CA THR A 99 -0.07 0.08 4.98
C THR A 99 0.08 -0.12 6.48
N LYS A 100 -0.88 -0.81 7.10
CA LYS A 100 -0.85 -1.09 8.53
C LYS A 100 0.07 -2.25 8.91
N LYS A 101 0.47 -3.09 7.95
CA LYS A 101 1.29 -4.29 8.19
C LYS A 101 2.56 -4.24 7.35
N ILE A 102 3.70 -4.31 8.03
CA ILE A 102 5.03 -4.19 7.42
C ILE A 102 5.87 -5.42 7.74
N LEU A 103 6.53 -5.95 6.71
CA LEU A 103 7.56 -6.97 6.82
C LEU A 103 8.90 -6.37 6.37
N VAL A 104 9.83 -6.22 7.30
CA VAL A 104 11.20 -5.80 7.00
C VAL A 104 12.05 -7.03 6.73
N VAL A 105 12.79 -7.02 5.64
CA VAL A 105 13.72 -8.09 5.22
C VAL A 105 15.14 -7.54 5.10
N GLU A 106 16.15 -8.41 5.10
CA GLU A 106 17.55 -7.95 5.02
C GLU A 106 17.86 -7.28 3.69
N GLY A 107 17.46 -7.90 2.58
CA GLY A 107 17.90 -7.51 1.24
C GLY A 107 16.79 -7.41 0.18
N PRO A 108 17.11 -6.78 -0.96
CA PRO A 108 16.16 -6.60 -2.06
C PRO A 108 15.75 -7.93 -2.73
N TYR A 109 16.60 -8.97 -2.65
CA TYR A 109 16.28 -10.29 -3.18
C TYR A 109 15.22 -11.01 -2.35
N ASP A 110 15.23 -10.87 -1.02
CA ASP A 110 14.22 -11.45 -0.13
C ASP A 110 12.83 -10.92 -0.48
N LYS A 111 12.73 -9.59 -0.66
CA LYS A 111 11.51 -8.94 -1.15
C LYS A 111 11.06 -9.56 -2.47
N LYS A 112 11.95 -9.62 -3.46
CA LYS A 112 11.64 -10.15 -4.79
C LYS A 112 11.12 -11.59 -4.75
N TYR A 113 11.74 -12.45 -3.95
CA TYR A 113 11.34 -13.86 -3.85
C TYR A 113 10.03 -14.04 -3.06
N LEU A 114 9.84 -13.29 -1.97
CA LEU A 114 8.60 -13.31 -1.20
C LEU A 114 7.41 -12.81 -2.01
N GLU A 115 7.54 -11.69 -2.73
CA GLU A 115 6.49 -11.17 -3.60
C GLU A 115 6.11 -12.19 -4.69
N LYS A 116 7.12 -12.84 -5.29
CA LYS A 116 6.90 -13.90 -6.29
C LYS A 116 6.17 -15.10 -5.68
N ALA A 117 6.59 -15.54 -4.49
CA ALA A 117 5.95 -16.64 -3.78
C ALA A 117 4.50 -16.31 -3.44
N ILE A 118 4.22 -15.14 -2.85
CA ILE A 118 2.88 -14.67 -2.51
C ILE A 118 1.99 -14.66 -3.76
N SER A 119 2.49 -14.14 -4.89
CA SER A 119 1.73 -14.12 -6.15
C SER A 119 1.35 -15.53 -6.63
N ILE A 120 2.26 -16.50 -6.53
CA ILE A 120 1.99 -17.90 -6.91
C ILE A 120 1.01 -18.55 -5.91
N PHE A 121 1.24 -18.41 -4.61
CA PHE A 121 0.43 -19.06 -3.58
C PHE A 121 -0.97 -18.46 -3.47
N ALA A 122 -1.13 -17.15 -3.67
CA ALA A 122 -2.44 -16.49 -3.70
C ALA A 122 -3.33 -16.96 -4.86
N LYS A 123 -2.74 -17.44 -5.96
CA LYS A 123 -3.49 -18.07 -7.07
C LYS A 123 -3.96 -19.49 -6.71
N ARG A 124 -3.22 -20.20 -5.84
CA ARG A 124 -3.51 -21.59 -5.46
C ARG A 124 -4.46 -21.70 -4.27
N ASN A 125 -4.40 -20.74 -3.33
CA ASN A 125 -5.22 -20.75 -2.13
C ASN A 125 -5.52 -19.31 -1.67
N SER A 126 -6.81 -19.01 -1.46
CA SER A 126 -7.31 -17.68 -1.09
C SER A 126 -6.74 -17.17 0.23
N LYS A 127 -6.32 -18.05 1.16
CA LYS A 127 -5.73 -17.63 2.43
C LYS A 127 -4.48 -16.75 2.27
N TYR A 128 -3.73 -16.93 1.16
CA TYR A 128 -2.53 -16.15 0.88
C TYR A 128 -2.82 -14.80 0.20
N LYS A 129 -4.07 -14.53 -0.23
CA LYS A 129 -4.44 -13.21 -0.77
C LYS A 129 -4.23 -12.11 0.28
N ALA A 130 -4.48 -12.42 1.56
CA ALA A 130 -4.26 -11.51 2.67
C ALA A 130 -2.77 -11.09 2.82
N LEU A 131 -1.81 -11.83 2.27
CA LEU A 131 -0.40 -11.42 2.32
C LEU A 131 -0.05 -10.31 1.32
N LYS A 132 -0.90 -10.06 0.31
CA LYS A 132 -0.70 -8.97 -0.66
C LYS A 132 -0.82 -7.58 -0.05
N GLN A 133 -1.49 -7.46 1.11
CA GLN A 133 -1.69 -6.19 1.80
C GLN A 133 -0.51 -5.81 2.72
N ILE A 134 0.53 -6.67 2.79
CA ILE A 134 1.73 -6.43 3.61
C ILE A 134 2.76 -5.68 2.75
N ALA A 135 3.28 -4.57 3.26
CA ALA A 135 4.42 -3.90 2.64
C ALA A 135 5.72 -4.63 3.00
N ILE A 136 6.48 -5.08 1.99
CA ILE A 136 7.79 -5.74 2.18
C ILE A 136 8.90 -4.74 1.86
N ILE A 137 9.80 -4.50 2.82
CA ILE A 137 10.82 -3.44 2.74
C ILE A 137 12.21 -4.01 3.05
N PRO A 138 13.20 -3.83 2.17
CA PRO A 138 14.57 -4.21 2.46
C PRO A 138 15.27 -3.19 3.36
N ALA A 139 15.91 -3.65 4.45
CA ALA A 139 16.74 -2.81 5.34
C ALA A 139 18.15 -2.55 4.78
N GLY A 140 18.57 -3.28 3.75
CA GLY A 140 19.90 -3.17 3.12
C GLY A 140 20.98 -3.97 3.84
N SER A 141 20.72 -4.47 5.05
CA SER A 141 21.44 -5.53 5.76
C SER A 141 20.73 -5.87 7.08
N ALA A 142 21.05 -7.00 7.70
CA ALA A 142 20.61 -7.30 9.07
C ALA A 142 21.00 -6.20 10.09
N GLY A 143 22.21 -5.63 9.98
CA GLY A 143 22.72 -4.61 10.90
C GLY A 143 21.99 -3.27 10.83
N ASN A 144 21.33 -2.98 9.71
CA ASN A 144 20.56 -1.75 9.50
C ASN A 144 19.13 -1.83 10.05
N ALA A 145 18.70 -2.99 10.53
CA ALA A 145 17.31 -3.22 10.92
C ALA A 145 16.86 -2.30 12.07
N LYS A 146 17.75 -2.05 13.06
CA LYS A 146 17.49 -1.11 14.16
C LYS A 146 17.43 0.34 13.71
N THR A 147 18.35 0.77 12.86
CA THR A 147 18.31 2.12 12.27
C THR A 147 17.02 2.33 11.48
N MET A 148 16.60 1.34 10.69
CA MET A 148 15.33 1.37 9.95
C MET A 148 14.13 1.50 10.91
N TYR A 149 14.14 0.77 12.03
CA TYR A 149 13.11 0.90 13.05
C TYR A 149 13.12 2.29 13.68
N ASP A 150 14.24 2.71 14.26
CA ASP A 150 14.36 3.96 15.03
C ASP A 150 14.10 5.20 14.17
N ASP A 151 14.64 5.26 12.95
CA ASP A 151 14.60 6.48 12.15
C ASP A 151 13.33 6.60 11.30
N VAL A 152 12.74 5.48 10.90
CA VAL A 152 11.64 5.43 9.91
C VAL A 152 10.35 4.92 10.53
N LEU A 153 10.37 3.73 11.14
CA LEU A 153 9.15 3.05 11.57
C LEU A 153 8.63 3.52 12.93
N SER A 154 9.52 3.81 13.89
CA SER A 154 9.21 4.21 15.27
C SER A 154 8.32 5.46 15.32
N LYS A 155 8.56 6.40 14.39
CA LYS A 155 7.83 7.67 14.25
C LYS A 155 6.39 7.49 13.75
N GLN A 156 6.02 6.28 13.36
CA GLN A 156 4.75 5.94 12.72
C GLN A 156 4.04 4.78 13.41
N VAL A 157 4.54 4.30 14.56
CA VAL A 157 4.04 3.10 15.27
C VAL A 157 2.55 3.22 15.61
N ASP A 158 2.07 4.41 15.95
CA ASP A 158 0.66 4.63 16.31
C ASP A 158 -0.34 4.32 15.16
N GLY A 159 0.13 4.27 13.91
CA GLY A 159 -0.67 3.93 12.73
C GLY A 159 -0.48 2.49 12.22
N LEU A 160 0.43 1.71 12.82
CA LEU A 160 0.82 0.38 12.35
C LEU A 160 0.17 -0.71 13.23
N GLU A 161 -0.46 -1.71 12.59
CA GLU A 161 -1.01 -2.89 13.26
C GLU A 161 0.07 -3.93 13.57
N LEU A 162 1.05 -4.10 12.68
CA LEU A 162 2.10 -5.11 12.84
C LEU A 162 3.36 -4.73 12.08
N ILE A 163 4.50 -4.82 12.77
CA ILE A 163 5.83 -4.78 12.17
C ILE A 163 6.50 -6.12 12.50
N ALA A 164 6.95 -6.82 11.46
CA ALA A 164 7.74 -8.04 11.59
C ALA A 164 9.08 -7.87 10.89
N PHE A 165 10.13 -8.45 11.47
CA PHE A 165 11.45 -8.51 10.86
C PHE A 165 11.76 -9.97 10.52
N LEU A 166 12.22 -10.20 9.29
CA LEU A 166 12.68 -11.50 8.82
C LEU A 166 14.17 -11.43 8.54
N PHE A 167 14.89 -12.33 9.18
CA PHE A 167 16.34 -12.47 9.08
C PHE A 167 16.70 -13.85 8.53
N ASP A 168 17.81 -13.91 7.83
CA ASP A 168 18.42 -15.18 7.44
C ASP A 168 18.94 -15.91 8.67
N TYR A 169 18.92 -17.25 8.61
CA TYR A 169 19.44 -18.08 9.70
C TYR A 169 20.96 -18.20 9.60
N ASP A 170 21.64 -17.07 9.77
CA ASP A 170 23.09 -16.97 9.78
C ASP A 170 23.59 -16.07 10.91
N LYS A 171 24.90 -15.80 10.94
CA LYS A 171 25.50 -14.93 11.94
C LYS A 171 24.99 -13.49 11.82
N GLY A 172 24.82 -12.97 10.61
CA GLY A 172 24.35 -11.61 10.37
C GLY A 172 22.92 -11.42 10.85
N GLY A 173 22.02 -12.32 10.47
CA GLY A 173 20.62 -12.33 10.87
C GLY A 173 20.43 -12.50 12.38
N LEU A 174 21.22 -13.37 13.03
CA LEU A 174 21.19 -13.51 14.49
C LEU A 174 21.58 -12.22 15.22
N GLU A 175 22.63 -11.53 14.75
CA GLU A 175 23.05 -10.26 15.35
C GLU A 175 22.01 -9.15 15.09
N GLY A 176 21.43 -9.09 13.88
CA GLY A 176 20.33 -8.17 13.57
C GLY A 176 19.11 -8.35 14.46
N TRP A 177 18.70 -9.60 14.69
CA TRP A 177 17.61 -9.93 15.62
C TRP A 177 17.90 -9.50 17.05
N LYS A 178 19.10 -9.80 17.57
CA LYS A 178 19.49 -9.41 18.94
C LYS A 178 19.45 -7.90 19.14
N ILE A 179 19.90 -7.14 18.14
CA ILE A 179 19.98 -5.68 18.21
C ILE A 179 18.57 -5.05 18.28
N LEU A 180 17.54 -5.69 17.71
CA LEU A 180 16.15 -5.24 17.77
C LEU A 180 15.36 -5.74 18.99
N ALA A 181 15.77 -6.86 19.59
CA ALA A 181 15.07 -7.50 20.70
C ALA A 181 15.44 -6.92 22.09
N ILE A 182 16.34 -5.93 22.13
CA ILE A 182 16.82 -5.22 23.33
C ILE A 182 16.27 -3.80 23.30
#